data_AF-A0A6V7KUF2-F1
#
_entry.id   AF-A0A6V7KUF2-F1
#
_cell.length_a   1.000
_cell.length_b   1.000
_cell.length_c   1.000
_cell.angle_alpha   90.00
_cell.angle_beta   90.00
_cell.angle_gamma   90.00
#
_symmetry.space_group_name_H-M   'P 1'
#
loop_
_entity.id
_entity.type
_entity.pdbx_description
1 polymer ?
#
loop_
_entity_poly.entity_id
_entity_poly.type
_entity_poly.pdbx_seq_one_letter_code
_entity_poly.pdbx_strand_id
1 'polypeptide(L)' 'FSRNCVVDKDKRNQCRYCRLRKCFKAGMKKEAVQNERDRISCRRPSYEEQTSNGSGLSVVSLLQAEMLSRQVVAALE' A
#
# COMPACT_ATOMS: atom_id res chain seq x y z
N PHE A 1 -17.84 -23.71 26.55
CA PHE A 1 -16.89 -23.60 25.41
C PHE A 1 -15.59 -24.34 25.75
N SER A 2 -15.27 -25.44 25.06
CA SER A 2 -14.12 -26.31 25.33
C SER A 2 -12.78 -25.82 24.73
N ARG A 3 -12.73 -24.62 24.12
CA ARG A 3 -11.51 -23.98 23.58
C ARG A 3 -10.69 -24.87 22.60
N ASN A 4 -11.33 -25.85 21.98
CA ASN A 4 -10.73 -26.85 21.10
C ASN A 4 -11.44 -26.92 19.73
N CYS A 5 -11.83 -25.76 19.17
CA CYS A 5 -12.47 -25.71 17.86
C CYS A 5 -11.49 -26.17 16.76
N VAL A 6 -12.00 -26.93 15.79
CA VAL A 6 -11.28 -27.29 14.56
C VAL A 6 -11.13 -26.05 13.67
N VAL A 7 -9.92 -25.78 13.17
CA VAL A 7 -9.60 -24.59 12.35
C VAL A 7 -9.18 -25.03 10.95
N ASP A 8 -10.15 -25.04 10.03
CA ASP A 8 -9.98 -25.39 8.61
C ASP A 8 -10.30 -24.19 7.71
N LYS A 9 -10.16 -24.34 6.39
CA LYS A 9 -10.35 -23.26 5.40
C LYS A 9 -11.71 -22.57 5.54
N ASP A 10 -12.79 -23.33 5.67
CA ASP A 10 -14.16 -22.80 5.59
C ASP A 10 -14.65 -22.20 6.91
N LYS A 11 -14.18 -22.75 8.03
CA LYS A 11 -14.68 -22.43 9.39
C LYS A 11 -13.64 -21.80 10.33
N ARG A 12 -12.47 -21.40 9.83
CA ARG A 12 -11.42 -20.71 10.65
C ARG A 12 -11.90 -19.43 11.34
N ASN A 13 -12.95 -18.78 10.83
CA ASN A 13 -13.46 -17.52 11.38
C ASN A 13 -14.48 -17.71 12.51
N GLN A 14 -14.94 -18.94 12.78
CA GLN A 14 -15.95 -19.23 13.80
C GLN A 14 -15.43 -18.96 15.23
N CYS A 15 -14.13 -19.14 15.47
CA CYS A 15 -13.54 -18.95 16.79
C CYS A 15 -12.18 -18.25 16.70
N ARG A 16 -12.16 -16.95 17.03
CA ARG A 16 -10.94 -16.13 17.05
C ARG A 16 -9.87 -16.69 17.99
N TYR A 17 -10.27 -17.17 19.17
CA TYR A 17 -9.35 -17.76 20.15
C TYR A 17 -8.60 -18.98 19.59
N CYS A 18 -9.32 -19.96 19.03
CA CYS A 18 -8.70 -21.17 18.51
C CYS A 18 -7.84 -20.88 17.28
N ARG A 19 -8.24 -19.92 16.43
CA ARG A 19 -7.45 -19.47 15.28
C ARG A 19 -6.12 -18.86 15.74
N LEU A 20 -6.15 -17.91 16.68
CA LEU A 20 -4.93 -17.29 17.21
C LEU A 20 -4.03 -18.31 17.91
N ARG A 21 -4.59 -19.24 18.71
CA ARG A 21 -3.81 -20.31 19.35
C ARG A 21 -3.12 -21.22 18.33
N LYS A 22 -3.78 -21.52 17.20
CA LYS A 22 -3.19 -22.29 16.10
C LYS A 22 -2.06 -21.52 15.40
N CYS A 23 -2.17 -20.21 15.23
CA CYS A 23 -1.09 -19.36 14.70
C CYS A 23 0.19 -19.50 15.52
N PHE A 24 0.10 -19.39 16.85
CA PHE A 24 1.26 -19.58 17.73
C PHE A 24 1.83 -21.00 17.67
N LYS A 25 0.96 -22.04 17.65
CA LYS A 25 1.41 -23.44 17.49
C LYS A 25 2.11 -23.70 16.16
N ALA A 26 1.77 -22.96 15.12
CA ALA A 26 2.44 -23.02 13.82
C ALA A 26 3.76 -22.23 13.77
N GLY A 27 4.18 -21.60 14.88
CA GLY A 27 5.44 -20.87 14.99
C GLY A 27 5.36 -19.37 14.66
N MET A 28 4.17 -18.78 14.53
CA MET A 28 4.05 -17.33 14.40
C MET A 28 4.51 -16.66 15.69
N LYS A 29 5.43 -15.71 15.59
CA LYS A 29 6.06 -15.00 16.71
C LYS A 29 5.37 -13.66 16.95
N LYS A 30 4.99 -13.35 18.20
CA LYS A 30 4.36 -12.06 18.54
C LYS A 30 5.36 -10.92 18.37
N GLU A 31 6.59 -11.16 18.79
CA GLU A 31 7.73 -10.27 18.72
C GLU A 31 8.15 -9.93 17.27
N ALA A 32 7.72 -10.72 16.29
CA ALA A 32 7.94 -10.42 14.88
C ALA A 32 6.91 -9.43 14.30
N VAL A 33 5.85 -9.09 15.04
CA VAL A 33 4.84 -8.12 14.62
C VAL A 33 5.33 -6.72 15.00
N GLN A 34 5.60 -5.89 13.99
CA GLN A 34 5.95 -4.49 14.19
C GLN A 34 4.72 -3.72 14.67
N ASN A 35 4.94 -2.72 15.52
CA ASN A 35 3.92 -1.74 15.87
C ASN A 35 3.50 -0.93 14.63
N GLU A 36 2.47 -0.10 14.79
CA GLU A 36 2.02 0.81 13.75
C GLU A 36 3.22 1.58 13.15
N ARG A 37 3.30 1.58 11.82
CA ARG A 37 4.28 2.33 11.05
C ARG A 37 3.59 3.52 10.39
N ASP A 38 4.37 4.51 9.98
CA ASP A 38 3.86 5.57 9.12
C ASP A 38 3.20 4.98 7.87
N ARG A 39 2.09 5.59 7.45
CA ARG A 39 1.36 5.15 6.26
C ARG A 39 2.26 5.31 5.03
N ILE A 40 2.74 4.19 4.50
CA ILE A 40 3.55 4.12 3.26
C ILE A 40 2.83 4.76 2.07
N SER A 41 1.49 4.80 2.10
CA SER A 41 0.69 5.51 1.12
C SER A 41 -0.26 6.47 1.82
N CYS A 42 0.05 7.76 1.74
CA CYS A 42 -0.98 8.77 1.60
C CYS A 42 -1.63 8.53 0.23
N ARG A 43 -2.55 7.56 0.10
CA ARG A 43 -3.66 7.83 -0.81
C ARG A 43 -4.35 9.01 -0.16
N ARG A 44 -3.95 10.21 -0.59
CA ARG A 44 -4.59 11.46 -0.21
C ARG A 44 -6.09 11.16 -0.27
N PRO A 45 -6.86 11.41 0.81
CA PRO A 45 -8.30 11.53 0.66
C PRO A 45 -8.53 12.50 -0.50
N SER A 46 -9.47 12.19 -1.39
CA SER A 46 -9.72 12.89 -2.65
C SER A 46 -10.19 14.35 -2.49
N TYR A 47 -9.82 15.05 -1.43
CA TYR A 47 -10.25 16.40 -1.13
C TYR A 47 -9.16 17.13 -0.34
N GLU A 48 -8.13 17.59 -1.03
CA GLU A 48 -7.38 18.82 -0.74
C GLU A 48 -6.32 18.90 -1.85
N GLU A 49 -6.67 19.71 -2.83
CA GLU A 49 -5.87 20.04 -3.99
C GLU A 49 -4.73 21.00 -3.60
N GLN A 50 -3.61 20.90 -4.30
CA GLN A 50 -2.46 21.82 -4.26
C GLN A 50 -1.90 22.20 -2.87
N THR A 51 -0.80 21.54 -2.50
CA THR A 51 0.49 22.22 -2.26
C THR A 51 1.55 21.19 -1.83
N SER A 52 2.76 21.39 -2.35
CA SER A 52 4.03 20.77 -1.96
C SER A 52 4.33 19.31 -2.40
N ASN A 53 5.18 19.24 -3.43
CA ASN A 53 6.41 18.44 -3.50
C ASN A 53 6.33 16.92 -3.34
N GLY A 54 5.46 16.27 -4.12
CA GLY A 54 5.72 14.90 -4.56
C GLY A 54 6.53 14.93 -5.86
N SER A 55 7.73 14.35 -5.87
CA SER A 55 8.59 14.16 -7.05
C SER A 55 7.89 13.29 -8.11
N GLY A 56 6.96 13.89 -8.82
CA GLY A 56 6.27 13.32 -9.98
C GLY A 56 6.11 14.41 -11.01
N LEU A 57 6.52 14.15 -12.24
CA LEU A 57 6.38 15.10 -13.34
C LEU A 57 4.89 15.32 -13.61
N SER A 58 4.46 16.59 -13.62
CA SER A 58 3.09 16.93 -13.96
C SER A 58 2.83 16.68 -15.45
N VAL A 59 1.58 16.36 -15.82
CA VAL A 59 1.17 16.21 -17.23
C VAL A 59 1.51 17.47 -18.03
N VAL A 60 1.38 18.65 -17.41
CA VAL A 60 1.75 19.94 -18.02
C VAL A 60 3.25 20.01 -18.30
N SER A 61 4.09 19.57 -17.35
CA SER A 61 5.55 19.51 -17.52
C SER A 61 5.95 18.57 -18.66
N LEU A 62 5.25 17.44 -18.83
CA LEU A 62 5.50 16.48 -19.91
C LEU A 62 5.13 17.06 -21.28
N LEU A 63 3.95 17.70 -21.38
CA LEU A 63 3.51 18.35 -22.62
C LEU A 63 4.45 19.47 -23.06
N GLN A 64 4.91 20.30 -22.11
CA GLN A 64 5.88 21.36 -22.40
C GLN A 64 7.21 20.79 -22.90
N ALA A 65 7.70 19.70 -22.30
CA ALA A 65 8.92 19.04 -22.76
C ALA A 65 8.79 18.48 -24.19
N GLU A 66 7.63 17.91 -24.53
CA GLU A 66 7.36 17.40 -25.88
C GLU A 66 7.35 18.53 -26.93
N MET A 67 6.72 19.67 -26.60
CA MET A 67 6.70 20.83 -27.50
C MET A 67 8.10 21.39 -27.77
N LEU A 68 8.94 21.50 -26.73
CA LEU A 68 10.31 22.00 -26.86
C LEU A 68 11.18 21.03 -27.66
N SER A 69 11.04 19.72 -27.45
CA SER A 69 11.77 18.70 -28.21
C SER A 69 11.44 18.79 -29.71
N ARG A 70 10.15 18.98 -30.06
CA ARG A 70 9.72 19.15 -31.46
C ARG A 70 10.30 20.40 -32.12
N GLN A 71 10.43 21.51 -31.39
CA GLN A 71 11.04 22.74 -31.92
C GLN A 71 12.53 22.58 -32.18
N VAL A 72 13.25 21.86 -31.30
CA VAL A 72 14.68 21.58 -31.50
C VAL A 72 14.89 20.72 -32.75
N VAL A 73 14.06 19.71 -32.98
CA VAL A 73 14.12 18.88 -34.19
C VAL A 73 13.85 19.69 -35.45
N ALA A 74 12.86 20.59 -35.42
CA ALA A 74 12.52 21.45 -36.56
C ALA A 74 13.56 22.54 -36.86
N ALA A 75 14.42 22.90 -35.90
CA ALA A 75 15.46 23.91 -36.07
C ALA A 75 16.80 23.34 -36.59
N LEU A 76 16.92 22.02 -36.70
CA LEU A 76 18.11 21.32 -37.19
C LEU A 76 17.97 20.84 -38.64
N GLU A 77 16.82 21.10 -39.28
CA GLU A 77 16.61 21.01 -40.73
C GLU A 77 16.77 22.38 -41.39
#